data_AF-A2BYF1-F1
#
_entry.id   AF-A2BYF1-F1
#
_cell.length_a   1.000
_cell.length_b   1.000
_cell.length_c   1.000
_cell.angle_alpha   90.00
_cell.angle_beta   90.00
_cell.angle_gamma   90.00
#
_symmetry.space_group_name_H-M   'P 1'
#
loop_
_entity.id
_entity.type
_entity.pdbx_description
1 polymer ?
#
loop_
_entity_poly.entity_id
_entity_poly.type
_entity_poly.pdbx_seq_one_letter_code
_entity_poly.pdbx_strand_id
1 'polypeptide(L)' 'MSDNSELRWQPTKDQLDDMILPAYTDMAKQSVAYVNQFGCPPEYVADMLRDIADALISIHPESESESEGGCSCC' A
#
# COMPACT_ATOMS: atom_id res chain seq x y z
N MET A 1 14.01 -22.76 -22.59
CA MET A 1 12.84 -23.48 -22.04
C MET A 1 12.26 -22.59 -20.96
N SER A 2 10.94 -22.45 -20.97
CA SER A 2 10.20 -21.20 -20.82
C SER A 2 10.07 -20.63 -19.41
N ASP A 3 9.99 -19.28 -19.38
CA ASP A 3 9.20 -18.42 -18.50
C ASP A 3 8.94 -18.91 -17.07
N ASN A 4 9.85 -18.53 -16.17
CA ASN A 4 9.53 -18.40 -14.75
C ASN A 4 8.77 -17.07 -14.54
N SER A 5 7.56 -16.99 -15.11
CA SER A 5 6.67 -15.87 -14.85
C SER A 5 6.34 -15.89 -13.37
N GLU A 6 6.79 -14.87 -12.63
CA GLU A 6 6.36 -14.59 -11.26
C GLU A 6 4.86 -14.86 -11.14
N LEU A 7 4.47 -15.92 -10.43
CA LEU A 7 3.08 -16.22 -10.13
C LEU A 7 2.57 -15.14 -9.18
N ARG A 8 2.24 -13.97 -9.75
CA ARG A 8 1.60 -12.88 -9.02
C ARG A 8 0.23 -13.36 -8.60
N TRP A 9 -0.01 -13.35 -7.30
CA TRP A 9 -1.31 -13.71 -6.76
C TRP A 9 -2.39 -12.77 -7.32
N GLN A 10 -3.43 -13.36 -7.89
CA GLN A 10 -4.55 -12.68 -8.52
C GLN A 10 -5.82 -13.08 -7.75
N PRO A 11 -6.24 -12.30 -6.74
CA PRO A 11 -7.43 -12.63 -5.97
C PRO A 11 -8.68 -12.57 -6.84
N THR A 12 -9.65 -13.45 -6.57
CA THR A 12 -10.98 -13.33 -7.19
C THR A 12 -11.71 -12.12 -6.65
N LYS A 13 -12.72 -11.66 -7.39
CA LYS A 13 -13.59 -10.56 -6.96
C LYS A 13 -14.24 -10.85 -5.59
N ASP A 14 -14.71 -12.08 -5.38
CA ASP A 14 -15.31 -12.49 -4.10
C ASP A 14 -14.27 -12.45 -2.96
N GLN A 15 -13.02 -12.86 -3.21
CA GLN A 15 -11.95 -12.74 -2.21
C GLN A 15 -11.63 -11.28 -1.89
N LEU A 16 -11.66 -10.39 -2.89
CA LEU A 16 -11.50 -8.95 -2.67
C LEU A 16 -12.63 -8.36 -1.85
N ASP A 17 -13.87 -8.61 -2.26
CA ASP A 17 -15.06 -7.95 -1.72
C ASP A 17 -15.44 -8.50 -0.34
N ASP A 18 -15.30 -9.81 -0.10
CA ASP A 18 -15.78 -10.47 1.12
C ASP A 18 -14.68 -10.71 2.17
N MET A 19 -13.41 -10.72 1.78
CA MET A 19 -12.31 -10.98 2.71
C MET A 19 -11.36 -9.79 2.85
N ILE A 20 -10.83 -9.28 1.73
CA ILE A 20 -9.73 -8.32 1.76
C ILE A 20 -10.23 -6.92 2.14
N LEU A 21 -11.25 -6.41 1.45
CA LEU A 21 -11.81 -5.08 1.71
C LEU A 21 -12.38 -4.95 3.14
N PRO A 22 -13.15 -5.92 3.67
CA PRO A 22 -13.61 -5.86 5.06
C PRO A 22 -12.45 -5.88 6.07
N ALA A 23 -11.45 -6.74 5.87
CA ALA A 23 -10.28 -6.78 6.75
C ALA A 23 -9.50 -5.46 6.77
N TYR A 24 -9.28 -4.85 5.59
CA TYR A 24 -8.65 -3.53 5.50
C TYR A 24 -9.48 -2.44 6.18
N THR A 25 -10.79 -2.48 6.00
CA THR A 25 -11.73 -1.55 6.65
C THR A 25 -11.65 -1.66 8.17
N ASP A 26 -11.59 -2.87 8.70
CA ASP A 26 -11.51 -3.09 10.14
C ASP A 26 -10.15 -2.70 10.72
N MET A 27 -9.04 -2.97 10.00
CA MET A 27 -7.72 -2.46 10.38
C MET A 27 -7.69 -0.92 10.41
N ALA A 28 -8.32 -0.26 9.43
CA ALA A 28 -8.41 1.20 9.41
C ALA A 28 -9.22 1.73 10.62
N LYS A 29 -10.36 1.11 10.94
CA LYS A 29 -11.15 1.48 12.14
C LYS A 29 -10.35 1.31 13.42
N GLN A 30 -9.63 0.20 13.57
CA GLN A 30 -8.78 -0.05 14.74
C GLN A 30 -7.67 0.99 14.84
N SER A 31 -7.02 1.34 13.72
CA SER A 31 -5.99 2.37 13.68
C SER A 31 -6.53 3.73 14.13
N VAL A 32 -7.71 4.14 13.66
CA VAL A 32 -8.37 5.38 14.10
C VAL A 32 -8.73 5.33 15.58
N ALA A 33 -9.23 4.20 16.07
CA ALA A 33 -9.54 4.03 17.50
C ALA A 33 -8.27 4.17 18.36
N TYR A 34 -7.15 3.60 17.92
CA TYR A 34 -5.86 3.76 18.59
C TYR A 34 -5.39 5.22 18.56
N VAL A 35 -5.45 5.91 17.43
CA VAL A 35 -5.11 7.34 17.34
C VAL A 35 -5.89 8.16 18.38
N ASN A 36 -7.21 7.91 18.48
CA ASN A 36 -8.06 8.57 19.47
C ASN A 36 -7.69 8.20 20.91
N GLN A 37 -7.29 6.95 21.17
CA GLN A 37 -6.90 6.48 22.49
C GLN A 37 -5.53 7.02 22.94
N PHE A 38 -4.56 7.09 22.03
CA PHE A 38 -3.24 7.66 22.30
C PHE A 38 -3.30 9.17 22.52
N GLY A 39 -4.39 9.84 22.12
CA GLY A 39 -4.52 11.29 22.22
C GLY A 39 -3.41 12.01 21.44
N CYS A 40 -2.88 11.36 20.41
CA CYS A 40 -1.73 11.86 19.66
C CYS A 40 -2.18 13.08 18.85
N PRO A 41 -1.45 14.20 18.92
CA PRO A 41 -1.73 15.36 18.08
C PRO A 41 -1.78 14.93 16.61
N PRO A 42 -2.76 15.39 15.81
CA PRO A 42 -2.88 15.02 14.40
C PRO A 42 -1.59 15.25 13.60
N GLU A 43 -0.79 16.25 13.99
CA GLU A 43 0.50 16.53 13.38
C GLU A 43 1.48 15.35 13.54
N TYR A 44 1.49 14.69 14.69
CA TYR A 44 2.41 13.58 14.97
C TYR A 44 2.09 12.34 14.12
N VAL A 45 0.79 12.05 13.92
CA VAL A 45 0.37 10.95 13.04
C VAL A 45 0.71 11.26 11.59
N ALA A 46 0.50 12.51 11.16
CA ALA A 46 0.83 12.96 9.81
C ALA A 46 2.34 12.87 9.52
N ASP A 47 3.17 13.26 10.47
CA ASP A 47 4.63 13.19 10.33
C ASP A 47 5.11 11.74 10.32
N MET A 48 4.58 10.87 11.20
CA MET A 48 4.89 9.45 11.19
C MET A 48 4.50 8.78 9.85
N LEU A 49 3.33 9.09 9.31
CA LEU A 49 2.90 8.55 8.01
C LEU A 49 3.77 9.06 6.85
N ARG A 50 4.25 10.31 6.92
CA ARG A 50 5.18 10.88 5.94
C ARG A 50 6.54 10.18 5.99
N ASP A 51 7.08 9.96 7.17
CA ASP A 51 8.35 9.25 7.36
C ASP A 51 8.27 7.80 6.82
N ILE A 52 7.13 7.14 7.02
CA ILE A 52 6.88 5.80 6.46
C ILE A 52 6.82 5.86 4.93
N ALA A 53 6.13 6.84 4.36
CA ALA A 53 6.05 7.01 2.90
C ALA A 53 7.43 7.27 2.29
N ASP A 54 8.20 8.18 2.88
CA ASP A 54 9.56 8.50 2.44
C ASP A 54 10.48 7.29 2.53
N ALA A 55 10.37 6.50 3.62
CA ALA A 55 11.11 5.26 3.75
C ALA A 55 10.74 4.25 2.64
N LEU A 56 9.46 4.08 2.33
CA LEU A 56 9.01 3.17 1.26
C LEU A 56 9.51 3.61 -0.13
N ILE A 57 9.45 4.91 -0.43
CA ILE A 57 9.97 5.49 -1.68
C ILE A 57 11.48 5.27 -1.78
N SER A 58 12.22 5.49 -0.68
CA SER A 58 13.68 5.31 -0.65
C SER A 58 14.12 3.86 -0.88
N ILE A 59 13.31 2.89 -0.46
CA ILE A 59 13.59 1.45 -0.59
C ILE A 59 13.17 0.92 -1.97
N HIS A 60 12.16 1.53 -2.60
CA HIS A 60 11.63 1.14 -3.91
C HIS A 60 11.58 2.33 -4.89
N PRO A 61 12.75 2.84 -5.32
CA PRO A 61 12.83 4.00 -6.22
C PRO A 61 12.21 3.76 -7.60
N GLU A 62 12.06 2.49 -8.02
CA GLU A 62 11.41 2.12 -9.30
C GLU A 62 9.90 2.45 -9.34
N SER A 63 9.25 2.63 -8.18
CA SER A 63 7.80 2.89 -8.12
C SER A 63 7.36 4.27 -8.61
N GLU A 64 8.28 5.22 -8.70
CA GLU A 64 8.03 6.55 -9.29
C GLU A 64 8.22 6.58 -10.82
N SER A 65 8.66 5.47 -11.43
CA SER A 65 9.03 5.42 -12.86
C SER A 65 8.01 4.76 -13.79
N GLU A 66 6.82 4.37 -13.31
CA GLU A 66 5.78 3.74 -14.16
C GLU A 66 4.58 4.66 -14.46
N SER A 67 4.74 5.98 -14.29
CA SER A 67 3.73 6.98 -14.67
C SER A 67 4.13 7.85 -15.86
N GLU A 68 4.86 7.30 -16.84
CA GLU A 68 4.82 7.86 -18.19
C GLU A 68 4.64 6.74 -19.21
N GLY A 69 3.75 7.00 -20.17
CA GLY A 69 3.23 6.04 -21.13
C GLY A 69 4.30 5.22 -21.83
N GLY A 70 3.88 4.02 -22.30
CA GLY A 70 4.77 3.02 -22.88
C GLY A 70 5.81 3.61 -23.83
N CYS A 71 7.08 3.25 -23.61
CA CYS A 71 8.12 3.42 -24.59
C CYS A 71 8.91 2.10 -24.70
N SER A 72 8.37 1.21 -25.53
CA SER A 72 9.21 0.38 -26.38
C SER A 72 9.88 1.32 -27.39
N CYS A 73 11.19 1.52 -27.25
CA CYS A 73 12.12 1.93 -28.31
C CYS A 73 13.56 1.57 -27.87
N CYS A 74 13.88 0.27 -27.89
CA CYS A 74 15.14 -0.32 -28.35
C CYS A 74 14.86 -1.80 -28.64
#